data_AF-A0A4Y9Q6R7-F1
#
_entry.id   AF-A0A4Y9Q6R7-F1
#
_cell.length_a   1.000
_cell.length_b   1.000
_cell.length_c   1.000
_cell.angle_alpha   90.00
_cell.angle_beta   90.00
_cell.angle_gamma   90.00
#
_symmetry.space_group_name_H-M   'P 1'
#
loop_
_entity.id
_entity.type
_entity.pdbx_description
1 polymer ?
#
loop_
_entity_poly.entity_id
_entity_poly.type
_entity_poly.pdbx_seq_one_letter_code
_entity_poly.pdbx_strand_id
1 'polypeptide(L)'
;ATAVLRAADPAQVGVAGGPQDPTILRGGAWIGVLERAAIAGALLTGSAEALVAVTAVKGLGRFAELRAPAAAERFIVGTLASGLWAAGCVGVALLIRA
;
A
#
# COMPACT_ATOMS: atom_id res chain seq x y z
N ALA A 1 17.81 -22.43 19.46
CA ALA A 1 17.93 -21.46 18.35
C ALA A 1 16.85 -21.64 17.28
N THR A 2 16.67 -22.85 16.72
CA THR A 2 15.72 -23.15 15.63
C THR A 2 14.23 -22.92 15.96
N ALA A 3 13.80 -23.15 17.21
CA ALA A 3 12.41 -22.91 17.61
C ALA A 3 12.05 -21.41 17.62
N VAL A 4 12.98 -20.55 18.04
CA VAL A 4 12.81 -19.08 18.02
C VAL A 4 12.79 -18.57 16.58
N LEU A 5 13.64 -19.11 15.71
CA LEU A 5 13.65 -18.77 14.29
C LEU A 5 12.37 -19.21 13.56
N ARG A 6 11.77 -20.36 13.92
CA ARG A 6 10.45 -20.75 13.39
C ARG A 6 9.32 -19.88 13.92
N ALA A 7 9.37 -19.47 15.19
CA ALA A 7 8.34 -18.61 15.77
C ALA A 7 8.38 -17.18 15.21
N ALA A 8 9.56 -16.71 14.80
CA ALA A 8 9.77 -15.43 14.15
C ALA A 8 9.61 -15.49 12.62
N ASP A 9 9.28 -16.66 12.05
CA ASP A 9 9.12 -16.83 10.61
C ASP A 9 7.81 -16.16 10.15
N PRO A 10 7.86 -15.01 9.46
CA PRO A 10 6.66 -14.32 9.01
C PRO A 10 5.90 -15.13 7.95
N ALA A 11 6.54 -16.11 7.31
CA ALA A 11 5.89 -17.00 6.35
C ALA A 11 4.95 -18.02 7.03
N GLN A 12 5.11 -18.26 8.34
CA GLN A 12 4.19 -19.09 9.13
C GLN A 12 2.91 -18.33 9.53
N VAL A 13 2.93 -16.98 9.45
CA VAL A 13 1.75 -16.14 9.72
C VAL A 13 0.87 -16.12 8.46
N GLY A 14 0.28 -17.27 8.16
CA GLY A 14 -0.74 -17.38 7.13
C GLY A 14 -2.01 -16.69 7.60
N VAL A 15 -2.49 -15.70 6.84
CA VAL A 15 -3.83 -15.15 7.09
C VAL A 15 -4.83 -16.23 6.69
N ALA A 16 -5.53 -16.81 7.66
CA ALA A 16 -6.58 -17.78 7.38
C ALA A 16 -7.71 -17.07 6.63
N GLY A 17 -7.91 -17.38 5.34
CA GLY A 17 -8.94 -16.75 4.52
C GLY A 17 -8.57 -16.63 3.05
N GLY A 18 -9.55 -16.76 2.16
CA GLY A 18 -9.36 -16.49 0.73
C GLY A 18 -9.29 -14.98 0.43
N PRO A 19 -9.04 -14.55 -0.82
CA PRO A 19 -8.99 -13.13 -1.20
C PRO A 19 -10.27 -12.33 -0.94
N GLN A 20 -11.39 -13.01 -0.66
CA GLN A 20 -12.68 -12.42 -0.32
C GLN A 20 -12.95 -12.41 1.20
N ASP A 21 -11.96 -12.78 2.01
CA ASP A 21 -12.10 -12.78 3.46
C ASP A 21 -12.33 -11.34 3.97
N PRO A 22 -13.45 -11.07 4.68
CA PRO A 22 -13.76 -9.75 5.19
C PRO A 22 -12.70 -9.15 6.12
N THR A 23 -11.89 -9.98 6.78
CA THR A 23 -10.80 -9.53 7.65
C THR A 23 -9.61 -9.02 6.82
N ILE A 24 -9.24 -9.74 5.77
CA ILE A 24 -8.20 -9.35 4.80
C ILE A 24 -8.61 -8.07 4.07
N LEU A 25 -9.86 -8.00 3.61
CA LEU A 25 -10.39 -6.81 2.92
C LEU A 25 -10.40 -5.58 3.82
N ARG A 26 -10.71 -5.73 5.11
CA ARG A 26 -10.62 -4.64 6.11
C ARG A 26 -9.19 -4.16 6.31
N GLY A 27 -8.23 -5.09 6.43
CA GLY A 27 -6.81 -4.74 6.52
C GLY A 27 -6.34 -3.98 5.28
N GLY A 28 -6.67 -4.49 4.09
CA GLY A 28 -6.35 -3.84 2.82
C GLY A 28 -6.96 -2.44 2.68
N ALA A 29 -8.21 -2.26 3.12
CA ALA A 29 -8.90 -0.97 3.08
C ALA A 29 -8.20 0.08 3.95
N TRP A 30 -7.84 -0.27 5.19
CA TRP A 30 -7.13 0.65 6.09
C TRP A 30 -5.74 1.01 5.58
N ILE A 31 -4.99 0.04 5.05
CA ILE A 31 -3.70 0.30 4.40
C ILE A 31 -3.88 1.29 3.25
N GLY A 32 -4.91 1.11 2.42
CA GLY A 32 -5.21 2.03 1.31
C GLY A 32 -5.56 3.45 1.77
N VAL A 33 -6.28 3.60 2.89
CA VAL A 33 -6.58 4.92 3.47
C VAL A 33 -5.31 5.60 3.95
N LEU A 34 -4.46 4.89 4.71
CA LEU A 34 -3.21 5.43 5.24
C LEU A 34 -2.26 5.86 4.13
N GLU A 35 -2.14 5.06 3.07
CA GLU A 35 -1.31 5.38 1.91
C GLU A 35 -1.81 6.64 1.20
N ARG A 36 -3.12 6.75 0.93
CA ARG A 36 -3.68 7.95 0.30
C ARG A 36 -3.50 9.19 1.16
N ALA A 37 -3.63 9.07 2.49
CA ALA A 37 -3.37 10.18 3.40
C ALA A 37 -1.89 10.61 3.35
N ALA A 38 -0.95 9.65 3.30
CA ALA A 38 0.47 9.94 3.18
C ALA A 38 0.83 10.56 1.82
N ILE A 39 0.28 10.04 0.72
CA ILE A 39 0.42 10.62 -0.63
C ILE A 39 -0.15 12.05 -0.65
N ALA A 40 -1.34 12.26 -0.10
CA ALA A 40 -1.95 13.59 -0.04
C ALA A 40 -1.09 14.56 0.77
N GLY A 41 -0.59 14.15 1.94
CA GLY A 41 0.34 14.94 2.73
C GLY A 41 1.63 15.29 2.00
N ALA A 42 2.23 14.32 1.29
CA ALA A 42 3.42 14.54 0.46
C ALA A 42 3.16 15.59 -0.64
N LEU A 43 2.02 15.49 -1.33
CA LEU A 43 1.64 16.46 -2.35
C LEU A 43 1.37 17.86 -1.77
N LEU A 44 0.64 17.94 -0.66
CA LEU A 44 0.33 19.22 0.01
C LEU A 44 1.57 19.91 0.56
N THR A 45 2.59 19.16 0.95
CA THR A 45 3.89 19.67 1.41
C THR A 45 4.90 19.88 0.28
N GLY A 46 4.57 19.48 -0.96
CA GLY A 46 5.48 19.53 -2.10
C GLY A 46 6.68 18.58 -2.00
N SER A 47 6.64 17.57 -1.12
CA SER A 47 7.75 16.66 -0.88
C SER A 47 7.72 15.47 -1.84
N ALA A 48 8.54 15.54 -2.89
CA ALA A 48 8.74 14.41 -3.80
C ALA A 48 9.37 13.20 -3.10
N GLU A 49 10.29 13.44 -2.15
CA GLU A 49 10.96 12.40 -1.38
C GLU A 49 9.96 11.58 -0.55
N ALA A 50 9.00 12.23 0.11
CA ALA A 50 7.96 11.54 0.87
C ALA A 50 7.08 10.66 -0.03
N LEU A 51 6.75 11.12 -1.24
CA LEU A 51 5.98 10.35 -2.22
C LEU A 51 6.71 9.09 -2.68
N VAL A 52 8.02 9.21 -2.95
CA VAL A 52 8.89 8.07 -3.28
C VAL A 52 9.01 7.11 -2.10
N ALA A 53 9.18 7.62 -0.89
CA ALA A 53 9.29 6.80 0.31
C ALA A 53 8.01 5.97 0.56
N VAL A 54 6.83 6.58 0.47
CA VAL A 54 5.54 5.89 0.67
C VAL A 54 5.34 4.77 -0.35
N THR A 55 5.60 5.04 -1.62
CA THR A 55 5.46 4.04 -2.69
C THR A 55 6.47 2.89 -2.56
N ALA A 56 7.71 3.21 -2.17
CA ALA A 56 8.75 2.21 -1.92
C ALA A 56 8.40 1.29 -0.74
N VAL A 57 7.99 1.86 0.40
CA VAL A 57 7.61 1.10 1.60
C VAL A 57 6.46 0.13 1.29
N LYS A 58 5.49 0.55 0.48
CA LYS A 58 4.39 -0.31 0.09
C LYS A 58 4.84 -1.52 -0.74
N GLY A 59 5.77 -1.32 -1.68
CA GLY A 59 6.35 -2.41 -2.48
C GLY A 59 7.14 -3.40 -1.62
N LEU A 60 7.91 -2.91 -0.66
CA LEU A 60 8.74 -3.73 0.22
C LEU A 60 7.92 -4.71 1.07
N GLY A 61 6.80 -4.26 1.63
CA GLY A 61 5.93 -5.09 2.47
C GLY A 61 5.30 -6.29 1.76
N ARG A 62 5.31 -6.31 0.42
CA ARG A 62 4.73 -7.39 -0.40
C ARG A 62 5.73 -8.03 -1.36
N PHE A 63 7.03 -7.72 -1.22
CA PHE A 63 8.05 -8.14 -2.19
C PHE A 63 8.07 -9.65 -2.47
N ALA A 64 7.87 -10.49 -1.45
CA ALA A 64 7.80 -11.95 -1.62
C ALA A 64 6.60 -12.40 -2.47
N GLU A 65 5.43 -11.77 -2.29
CA GLU A 65 4.19 -12.08 -3.00
C GLU A 65 4.21 -11.59 -4.46
N LEU A 66 4.92 -10.48 -4.72
CA LEU A 66 5.06 -9.88 -6.06
C LEU A 66 5.92 -10.73 -7.03
N ARG A 67 6.46 -11.86 -6.59
CA ARG A 67 7.11 -12.83 -7.49
C ARG A 67 6.13 -13.52 -8.43
N ALA A 68 4.84 -13.56 -8.08
CA ALA A 68 3.79 -14.04 -8.96
C ALA A 68 3.39 -12.94 -9.97
N PRO A 69 3.52 -13.15 -11.29
CA PRO A 69 3.27 -12.12 -12.30
C PRO A 69 1.89 -11.45 -12.18
N ALA A 70 0.84 -12.26 -11.98
CA ALA A 70 -0.52 -11.75 -11.82
C ALA A 70 -0.72 -10.92 -10.54
N ALA A 71 0.02 -11.22 -9.47
CA ALA A 71 -0.01 -10.42 -8.25
C ALA A 71 0.73 -9.09 -8.44
N ALA A 72 1.88 -9.12 -9.13
CA ALA A 72 2.65 -7.92 -9.46
C ALA A 72 1.84 -6.95 -10.32
N GLU A 73 1.17 -7.43 -11.36
CA GLU A 73 0.36 -6.59 -12.25
C GLU A 73 -0.78 -5.90 -11.47
N ARG A 74 -1.54 -6.67 -10.68
CA ARG A 74 -2.63 -6.13 -9.85
C ARG A 74 -2.12 -5.12 -8.82
N PHE A 75 -0.94 -5.36 -8.24
CA PHE A 75 -0.31 -4.45 -7.31
C PHE A 75 0.08 -3.13 -7.97
N ILE A 76 0.72 -3.18 -9.15
CA ILE A 76 1.13 -1.99 -9.90
C ILE A 76 -0.08 -1.17 -10.31
N VAL A 77 -1.06 -1.80 -10.97
CA VAL A 77 -2.28 -1.13 -11.44
C VAL A 77 -3.07 -0.55 -10.25
N GLY A 78 -3.24 -1.31 -9.18
CA GLY A 78 -3.96 -0.85 -7.98
C GLY A 78 -3.27 0.32 -7.27
N THR A 79 -1.95 0.27 -7.15
CA THR A 79 -1.15 1.34 -6.51
C THR A 79 -1.20 2.62 -7.35
N LEU A 80 -0.98 2.51 -8.66
CA LEU A 80 -1.04 3.67 -9.57
C LEU A 80 -2.44 4.30 -9.60
N ALA A 81 -3.49 3.49 -9.71
CA ALA A 81 -4.86 3.99 -9.72
C ALA A 81 -5.23 4.71 -8.41
N SER A 82 -4.89 4.12 -7.26
CA SER A 82 -5.14 4.74 -5.94
C SER A 82 -4.32 6.02 -5.73
N GLY A 83 -3.07 6.04 -6.18
CA GLY A 83 -2.20 7.22 -6.12
C GLY A 83 -2.71 8.36 -6.99
N LEU A 84 -3.13 8.05 -8.23
CA LEU A 84 -3.71 9.04 -9.14
C LEU A 84 -5.03 9.59 -8.60
N TRP A 85 -5.85 8.76 -7.97
CA TRP A 85 -7.06 9.22 -7.27
C TRP A 85 -6.74 10.22 -6.16
N ALA A 86 -5.78 9.90 -5.28
CA ALA A 86 -5.37 10.82 -4.21
C ALA A 86 -4.81 12.13 -4.78
N ALA A 87 -3.98 12.06 -5.82
CA ALA A 87 -3.44 13.23 -6.50
C ALA A 87 -4.55 14.09 -7.13
N GLY A 88 -5.54 13.46 -7.77
CA GLY A 88 -6.71 14.14 -8.33
C GLY A 88 -7.53 14.86 -7.26
N CYS A 89 -7.80 14.20 -6.11
CA CYS A 89 -8.51 14.83 -5.00
C CYS A 89 -7.76 16.05 -4.45
N VAL A 90 -6.44 15.93 -4.23
CA VAL A 90 -5.60 17.06 -3.78
C VAL A 90 -5.60 18.17 -4.81
N GLY A 91 -5.42 17.85 -6.09
CA GLY A 91 -5.43 18.82 -7.19
C GLY A 91 -6.75 19.60 -7.25
N VAL A 92 -7.90 18.91 -7.18
CA VAL A 92 -9.22 19.56 -7.13
C VAL A 92 -9.36 20.45 -5.89
N ALA A 93 -8.94 19.98 -4.72
CA ALA A 93 -9.01 20.77 -3.50
C ALA A 93 -8.16 22.06 -3.58
N LEU A 94 -6.98 21.98 -4.18
CA LEU A 94 -6.12 23.13 -4.43
C LEU A 94 -6.72 24.09 -5.47
N LEU A 95 -7.33 23.57 -6.54
CA LEU A 95 -7.99 24.37 -7.58
C LEU A 95 -9.21 25.13 -7.05
N ILE A 96 -10.01 24.52 -6.17
CA ILE A 96 -11.19 25.17 -5.56
C ILE A 96 -10.77 26.23 -4.52
N ARG A 97 -9.59 26.07 -3.91
CA ARG A 97 -9.04 27.03 -2.94
C ARG A 97 -8.49 28.31 -3.60
N ALA A 98 -8.03 28.20 -4.84
CA ALA A 98 -7.44 29.30 -5.63
C ALA A 98 -8.51 30.27 -6.13
#